data_AF-R7CE48-F1
#
_entry.id   AF-R7CE48-F1
#
_cell.length_a   1.000
_cell.length_b   1.000
_cell.length_c   1.000
_cell.angle_alpha   90.00
_cell.angle_beta   90.00
_cell.angle_gamma   90.00
#
_symmetry.space_group_name_H-M   'P 1'
#
loop_
_entity.id
_entity.type
_entity.pdbx_description
1 polymer ?
#
loop_
_entity_poly.entity_id
_entity_poly.type
_entity_poly.pdbx_seq_one_letter_code
_entity_poly.pdbx_strand_id
1 'polypeptide(L)'
;MGYLGAEGYVQANEKNDKVQCAFTASDANGTLDEACYYSRICVKTENADQYKDGDTYSIDNIKGKSFSFVSATSTSGFAIPSSSIVEKFGLESSDELLEDGKFFSSVMFGDSHQGSAVNLLSGNAEAAAFDDIDVDMYFDLVSGEPNTVGAVYKVKDDAAAPFDTVRGEQFTIIGITPVLNAPFCYNTDTLSEDEQKAITDAMTSADTAANSAIFYDGEDENATGLVEKESDKTTFVAVEDSWYDPIRNLG
;
A
#
# COMPACT_ATOMS: atom_id res chain seq x y z
N MET A 1 -24.34 5.45 -0.14
CA MET A 1 -22.97 5.57 -0.70
C MET A 1 -21.99 5.65 0.45
N GLY A 2 -20.83 5.01 0.33
CA GLY A 2 -19.74 5.09 1.31
C GLY A 2 -18.39 4.92 0.63
N TYR A 3 -17.36 5.58 1.14
CA TYR A 3 -15.98 5.38 0.73
C TYR A 3 -15.33 4.42 1.74
N LEU A 4 -14.91 3.25 1.28
CA LEU A 4 -14.37 2.20 2.13
C LEU A 4 -12.97 1.87 1.65
N GLY A 5 -12.01 1.71 2.58
CA GLY A 5 -10.73 1.10 2.25
C GLY A 5 -10.96 -0.25 1.56
N ALA A 6 -10.08 -0.65 0.65
CA ALA A 6 -10.34 -1.80 -0.22
C ALA A 6 -10.57 -3.12 0.53
N GLU A 7 -9.86 -3.36 1.65
CA GLU A 7 -10.14 -4.47 2.56
C GLU A 7 -11.50 -4.32 3.27
N GLY A 8 -11.82 -3.10 3.75
CA GLY A 8 -13.11 -2.81 4.36
C GLY A 8 -14.28 -3.00 3.39
N TYR A 9 -14.07 -2.72 2.10
CA TYR A 9 -15.02 -3.05 1.04
C TYR A 9 -15.21 -4.56 0.92
N VAL A 10 -14.13 -5.33 0.77
CA VAL A 10 -14.18 -6.79 0.66
C VAL A 10 -14.94 -7.40 1.85
N GLN A 11 -14.63 -6.98 3.07
CA GLN A 11 -15.31 -7.45 4.28
C GLN A 11 -16.80 -7.03 4.32
N ALA A 12 -17.14 -5.84 3.82
CA ALA A 12 -18.52 -5.37 3.76
C ALA A 12 -19.34 -6.12 2.71
N ASN A 13 -18.76 -6.36 1.54
CA ASN A 13 -19.32 -7.13 0.43
C ASN A 13 -19.51 -8.62 0.82
N GLU A 14 -18.56 -9.21 1.54
CA GLU A 14 -18.68 -10.58 2.06
C GLU A 14 -19.85 -10.70 3.05
N LYS A 15 -20.00 -9.73 3.96
CA LYS A 15 -21.10 -9.70 4.94
C LYS A 15 -22.45 -9.36 4.32
N ASN A 16 -22.44 -8.65 3.20
CA ASN A 16 -23.63 -8.24 2.46
C ASN A 16 -23.30 -8.08 0.98
N ASP A 17 -23.70 -9.07 0.17
CA ASP A 17 -23.49 -9.12 -1.29
C ASP A 17 -24.12 -7.93 -2.04
N LYS A 18 -24.98 -7.14 -1.38
CA LYS A 18 -25.58 -5.93 -1.94
C LYS A 18 -24.70 -4.71 -1.84
N VAL A 19 -23.67 -4.73 -1.01
CA VAL A 19 -22.63 -3.69 -0.99
C VAL A 19 -21.71 -3.94 -2.18
N GLN A 20 -21.80 -3.08 -3.19
CA GLN A 20 -21.06 -3.19 -4.44
C GLN A 20 -20.19 -1.95 -4.64
N CYS A 21 -18.97 -2.15 -5.16
CA CYS A 21 -18.15 -1.06 -5.63
C CYS A 21 -18.80 -0.40 -6.86
N ALA A 22 -18.57 0.90 -7.01
CA ALA A 22 -19.13 1.71 -8.09
C ALA A 22 -18.02 2.28 -8.97
N PHE A 23 -17.12 3.04 -8.33
CA PHE A 23 -15.99 3.68 -8.97
C PHE A 23 -14.88 3.90 -7.95
N THR A 24 -13.66 4.08 -8.46
CA THR A 24 -12.47 4.37 -7.66
C THR A 24 -11.60 5.42 -8.36
N ALA A 25 -10.64 6.00 -7.65
CA ALA A 25 -9.65 6.88 -8.25
C ALA A 25 -8.75 6.09 -9.20
N SER A 26 -8.51 6.63 -10.40
CA SER A 26 -7.56 6.08 -11.36
C SER A 26 -6.12 6.34 -10.95
N ASP A 27 -5.19 5.70 -11.65
CA ASP A 27 -3.80 6.14 -11.72
C ASP A 27 -3.64 7.46 -12.51
N ALA A 28 -2.39 7.97 -12.57
CA ALA A 28 -2.00 9.11 -13.38
C ALA A 28 -2.31 8.98 -14.88
N ASN A 29 -2.58 7.80 -15.41
CA ASN A 29 -2.95 7.58 -16.81
C ASN A 29 -4.46 7.54 -17.04
N GLY A 30 -5.28 7.64 -15.99
CA GLY A 30 -6.73 7.52 -16.09
C GLY A 30 -7.20 6.07 -16.15
N THR A 31 -6.38 5.11 -15.71
CA THR A 31 -6.64 3.67 -15.77
C THR A 31 -6.65 3.02 -14.39
N LEU A 32 -6.99 1.72 -14.35
CA LEU A 32 -6.92 0.89 -13.15
C LEU A 32 -5.60 0.12 -13.03
N ASP A 33 -4.71 0.24 -14.03
CA ASP A 33 -3.52 -0.59 -14.17
C ASP A 33 -2.53 -0.35 -13.01
N GLU A 34 -2.38 0.91 -12.60
CA GLU A 34 -1.53 1.34 -11.49
C GLU A 34 -2.34 2.06 -10.41
N ALA A 35 -3.67 1.86 -10.36
CA ALA A 35 -4.55 2.48 -9.37
C ALA A 35 -4.44 1.79 -8.00
N CYS A 36 -3.22 1.72 -7.49
CA CYS A 36 -2.86 1.10 -6.24
C CYS A 36 -1.60 1.75 -5.68
N TYR A 37 -1.38 1.54 -4.40
CA TYR A 37 -0.08 1.74 -3.78
C TYR A 37 0.44 0.39 -3.30
N TYR A 38 1.70 0.30 -2.87
CA TYR A 38 2.35 -0.99 -2.60
C TYR A 38 2.77 -1.09 -1.15
N SER A 39 2.29 -2.12 -0.46
CA SER A 39 2.89 -2.58 0.80
C SER A 39 4.16 -3.36 0.49
N ARG A 40 5.30 -2.92 1.03
CA ARG A 40 6.61 -3.51 0.76
C ARG A 40 7.17 -4.13 2.03
N ILE A 41 7.80 -5.29 1.89
CA ILE A 41 8.71 -5.86 2.90
C ILE A 41 10.13 -5.65 2.38
N CYS A 42 10.91 -4.90 3.13
CA CYS A 42 12.22 -4.41 2.73
C CYS A 42 13.32 -4.87 3.68
N VAL A 43 14.53 -5.03 3.16
CA VAL A 43 15.75 -5.30 3.93
C VAL A 43 16.86 -4.34 3.51
N LYS A 44 17.87 -4.10 4.34
CA LYS A 44 19.04 -3.31 3.92
C LYS A 44 19.73 -4.02 2.75
N THR A 45 20.10 -3.27 1.71
CA THR A 45 20.69 -3.83 0.49
C THR A 45 21.99 -4.59 0.77
N GLU A 46 22.81 -4.13 1.72
CA GLU A 46 24.03 -4.85 2.14
C GLU A 46 23.76 -6.26 2.71
N ASN A 47 22.53 -6.51 3.16
CA ASN A 47 22.09 -7.78 3.73
C ASN A 47 21.17 -8.58 2.79
N ALA A 48 20.82 -8.03 1.62
CA ALA A 48 19.81 -8.62 0.72
C ALA A 48 20.18 -10.05 0.27
N ASP A 49 21.47 -10.36 0.13
CA ASP A 49 21.96 -11.70 -0.22
C ASP A 49 21.45 -12.82 0.73
N GLN A 50 21.12 -12.49 1.98
CA GLN A 50 20.55 -13.44 2.95
C GLN A 50 19.10 -13.86 2.60
N TYR A 51 18.43 -13.12 1.71
CA TYR A 51 17.02 -13.29 1.35
C TYR A 51 16.85 -13.75 -0.10
N LYS A 52 17.93 -14.17 -0.76
CA LYS A 52 17.88 -14.68 -2.13
C LYS A 52 17.12 -15.99 -2.23
N ASP A 53 16.31 -16.10 -3.28
CA ASP A 53 15.67 -17.32 -3.75
C ASP A 53 15.91 -17.45 -5.26
N GLY A 54 16.94 -18.22 -5.63
CA GLY A 54 17.43 -18.27 -7.01
C GLY A 54 17.96 -16.90 -7.48
N ASP A 55 17.37 -16.40 -8.57
CA ASP A 55 17.71 -15.09 -9.17
C ASP A 55 16.83 -13.94 -8.62
N THR A 56 15.94 -14.22 -7.68
CA THR A 56 15.06 -13.24 -7.02
C THR A 56 15.26 -13.24 -5.50
N TYR A 57 14.37 -12.58 -4.78
CA TYR A 57 14.31 -12.55 -3.33
C TYR A 57 12.97 -13.11 -2.83
N SER A 58 12.96 -13.56 -1.59
CA SER A 58 11.74 -13.99 -0.91
C SER A 58 11.79 -13.67 0.57
N ILE A 59 10.62 -13.77 1.22
CA ILE A 59 10.49 -13.56 2.66
C ILE A 59 10.86 -14.80 3.47
N ASP A 60 11.29 -15.90 2.87
CA ASP A 60 11.49 -17.21 3.53
C ASP A 60 12.47 -17.15 4.70
N ASN A 61 13.44 -16.23 4.64
CA ASN A 61 14.51 -16.09 5.62
C ASN A 61 14.25 -14.97 6.66
N ILE A 62 13.03 -14.45 6.78
CA ILE A 62 12.69 -13.43 7.79
C ILE A 62 12.44 -14.02 9.19
N LYS A 63 12.20 -15.33 9.31
CA LYS A 63 11.89 -15.97 10.60
C LYS A 63 13.08 -15.83 11.56
N GLY A 64 12.81 -15.40 12.80
CA GLY A 64 13.82 -15.18 13.82
C GLY A 64 14.67 -13.91 13.63
N LYS A 65 14.35 -13.07 12.63
CA LYS A 65 14.97 -11.76 12.42
C LYS A 65 14.27 -10.69 13.26
N SER A 66 14.90 -9.54 13.45
CA SER A 66 14.18 -8.36 13.97
C SER A 66 13.35 -7.71 12.86
N PHE A 67 12.12 -7.32 13.17
CA PHE A 67 11.18 -6.77 12.19
C PHE A 67 10.57 -5.46 12.68
N SER A 68 10.50 -4.45 11.80
CA SER A 68 9.77 -3.21 12.07
C SER A 68 8.47 -3.16 11.29
N PHE A 69 7.36 -2.95 12.00
CA PHE A 69 6.06 -2.60 11.43
C PHE A 69 5.77 -1.11 11.63
N VAL A 70 4.74 -0.60 10.97
CA VAL A 70 4.28 0.79 11.19
C VAL A 70 3.55 0.89 12.52
N SER A 71 2.40 0.22 12.62
CA SER A 71 1.59 0.10 13.83
C SER A 71 0.70 -1.14 13.69
N ALA A 72 0.22 -1.72 14.80
CA ALA A 72 -0.68 -2.88 14.75
C ALA A 72 -2.03 -2.59 14.04
N THR A 73 -2.36 -1.32 13.79
CA THR A 73 -3.58 -0.90 13.08
C THR A 73 -3.33 -0.40 11.67
N SER A 74 -2.08 -0.44 11.18
CA SER A 74 -1.74 -0.01 9.82
C SER A 74 -2.13 -1.09 8.80
N THR A 75 -2.78 -0.69 7.71
CA THR A 75 -3.14 -1.60 6.61
C THR A 75 -1.89 -2.07 5.86
N SER A 76 -1.18 -1.14 5.19
CA SER A 76 0.04 -1.44 4.40
C SER A 76 1.27 -1.70 5.25
N GLY A 77 1.29 -1.23 6.50
CA GLY A 77 2.41 -1.37 7.41
C GLY A 77 2.26 -2.48 8.46
N PHE A 78 1.13 -3.19 8.50
CA PHE A 78 0.95 -4.37 9.35
C PHE A 78 -0.05 -5.40 8.78
N ALA A 79 -1.32 -5.05 8.54
CA ALA A 79 -2.36 -6.03 8.18
C ALA A 79 -1.99 -6.84 6.92
N ILE A 80 -1.60 -6.16 5.84
CA ILE A 80 -1.19 -6.79 4.59
C ILE A 80 0.11 -7.62 4.73
N PRO A 81 1.23 -7.05 5.23
CA PRO A 81 2.46 -7.83 5.35
C PRO A 81 2.30 -8.99 6.33
N SER A 82 1.55 -8.81 7.44
CA SER A 82 1.29 -9.88 8.41
C SER A 82 0.46 -11.02 7.82
N SER A 83 -0.56 -10.73 7.01
CA SER A 83 -1.33 -11.75 6.27
C SER A 83 -0.40 -12.57 5.36
N SER A 84 0.44 -11.91 4.55
CA SER A 84 1.37 -12.61 3.66
C SER A 84 2.38 -13.49 4.43
N ILE A 85 2.81 -13.05 5.62
CA ILE A 85 3.71 -13.83 6.49
C ILE A 85 2.95 -15.01 7.13
N VAL A 86 1.73 -14.79 7.63
CA VAL A 86 0.89 -15.83 8.23
C VAL A 86 0.64 -16.95 7.23
N GLU A 87 0.24 -16.61 6.01
CA GLU A 87 0.02 -17.57 4.93
C GLU A 87 1.31 -18.32 4.59
N LYS A 88 2.40 -17.59 4.33
CA LYS A 88 3.68 -18.17 3.90
C LYS A 88 4.26 -19.17 4.90
N PHE A 89 4.11 -18.90 6.20
CA PHE A 89 4.68 -19.72 7.26
C PHE A 89 3.66 -20.63 7.96
N GLY A 90 2.39 -20.60 7.55
CA GLY A 90 1.32 -21.40 8.15
C GLY A 90 1.09 -21.09 9.63
N LEU A 91 1.09 -19.80 9.98
CA LEU A 91 0.86 -19.34 11.34
C LEU A 91 -0.64 -19.38 11.69
N GLU A 92 -0.97 -19.44 12.97
CA GLU A 92 -2.36 -19.45 13.42
C GLU A 92 -3.03 -18.08 13.26
N SER A 93 -2.27 -17.00 13.47
CA SER A 93 -2.76 -15.62 13.32
C SER A 93 -1.62 -14.60 13.30
N SER A 94 -1.94 -13.34 12.95
CA SER A 94 -1.01 -12.22 13.01
C SER A 94 -0.52 -11.89 14.42
N ASP A 95 -1.20 -12.35 15.47
CA ASP A 95 -0.77 -12.15 16.87
C ASP A 95 0.59 -12.79 17.14
N GLU A 96 0.98 -13.82 16.37
CA GLU A 96 2.30 -14.43 16.47
C GLU A 96 3.45 -13.53 15.99
N LEU A 97 3.13 -12.46 15.28
CA LEU A 97 4.07 -11.48 14.72
C LEU A 97 4.23 -10.24 15.61
N LEU A 98 3.42 -10.11 16.67
CA LEU A 98 3.42 -8.96 17.58
C LEU A 98 4.33 -9.15 18.80
N GLU A 99 4.72 -10.40 19.09
CA GLU A 99 5.46 -10.76 20.31
C GLU A 99 6.93 -11.10 20.01
N ASP A 100 7.84 -10.46 20.76
CA ASP A 100 9.27 -10.77 20.74
C ASP A 100 9.54 -12.25 21.04
N GLY A 101 10.42 -12.87 20.25
CA GLY A 101 10.88 -14.25 20.43
C GLY A 101 9.89 -15.32 19.98
N LYS A 102 8.71 -14.95 19.48
CA LYS A 102 7.70 -15.90 18.97
C LYS A 102 7.99 -16.28 17.52
N PHE A 103 7.71 -15.38 16.57
CA PHE A 103 8.11 -15.55 15.17
C PHE A 103 9.39 -14.76 14.83
N PHE A 104 9.43 -13.49 15.26
CA PHE A 104 10.59 -12.60 15.13
C PHE A 104 11.43 -12.60 16.41
N SER A 105 12.73 -12.31 16.31
CA SER A 105 13.57 -12.17 17.51
C SER A 105 13.24 -10.91 18.30
N SER A 106 12.84 -9.85 17.62
CA SER A 106 12.29 -8.63 18.20
C SER A 106 11.35 -7.94 17.20
N VAL A 107 10.30 -7.30 17.71
CA VAL A 107 9.29 -6.57 16.95
C VAL A 107 9.32 -5.11 17.36
N MET A 108 9.38 -4.21 16.38
CA MET A 108 9.38 -2.77 16.59
C MET A 108 8.22 -2.11 15.86
N PHE A 109 7.71 -1.01 16.41
CA PHE A 109 6.74 -0.14 15.74
C PHE A 109 7.39 1.20 15.47
N GLY A 110 7.40 1.61 14.19
CA GLY A 110 7.90 2.91 13.76
C GLY A 110 6.90 4.04 13.93
N ASP A 111 5.66 3.73 14.33
CA ASP A 111 4.50 4.64 14.46
C ASP A 111 4.11 5.40 13.17
N SER A 112 4.86 5.19 12.09
CA SER A 112 4.71 5.79 10.76
C SER A 112 5.45 4.96 9.71
N HIS A 113 5.10 5.11 8.43
CA HIS A 113 5.80 4.45 7.32
C HIS A 113 7.26 4.90 7.26
N GLN A 114 7.51 6.19 7.48
CA GLN A 114 8.86 6.75 7.55
C GLN A 114 9.63 6.19 8.74
N GLY A 115 9.02 6.08 9.93
CA GLY A 115 9.66 5.53 11.12
C GLY A 115 10.03 4.06 10.96
N SER A 116 9.18 3.26 10.33
CA SER A 116 9.48 1.85 10.03
C SER A 116 10.65 1.71 9.05
N ALA A 117 10.68 2.54 8.00
CA ALA A 117 11.81 2.60 7.08
C ALA A 117 13.11 3.07 7.74
N VAL A 118 13.05 4.07 8.64
CA VAL A 118 14.22 4.54 9.41
C VAL A 118 14.75 3.46 10.35
N ASN A 119 13.88 2.66 11.00
CA ASN A 119 14.31 1.53 11.82
C ASN A 119 15.11 0.51 11.01
N LEU A 120 14.70 0.22 9.77
CA LEU A 120 15.45 -0.63 8.86
C LEU A 120 16.80 -0.01 8.48
N LEU A 121 16.77 1.21 7.96
CA LEU A 121 17.94 1.87 7.38
C LEU A 121 19.00 2.22 8.43
N SER A 122 18.58 2.49 9.67
CA SER A 122 19.48 2.69 10.82
C SER A 122 20.07 1.38 11.36
N GLY A 123 19.61 0.22 10.88
CA GLY A 123 20.04 -1.10 11.35
C GLY A 123 19.41 -1.54 12.68
N ASN A 124 18.34 -0.87 13.13
CA ASN A 124 17.59 -1.29 14.33
C ASN A 124 16.76 -2.56 14.05
N ALA A 125 16.23 -2.68 12.83
CA ALA A 125 15.52 -3.85 12.34
C ALA A 125 16.25 -4.49 11.15
N GLU A 126 16.19 -5.81 11.03
CA GLU A 126 16.77 -6.55 9.91
C GLU A 126 15.86 -6.58 8.68
N ALA A 127 14.53 -6.49 8.90
CA ALA A 127 13.51 -6.32 7.87
C ALA A 127 12.45 -5.32 8.36
N ALA A 128 11.75 -4.67 7.45
CA ALA A 128 10.65 -3.77 7.80
C ALA A 128 9.54 -3.75 6.76
N ALA A 129 8.33 -3.41 7.20
CA ALA A 129 7.21 -3.13 6.34
C ALA A 129 6.85 -1.64 6.34
N PHE A 130 6.65 -1.09 5.14
CA PHE A 130 6.18 0.27 4.87
C PHE A 130 5.64 0.33 3.42
N ASP A 131 4.92 1.40 3.06
CA ASP A 131 4.41 1.55 1.70
C ASP A 131 5.30 2.46 0.88
N ASP A 132 4.96 2.64 -0.39
CA ASP A 132 5.66 3.51 -1.33
C ASP A 132 5.23 4.97 -1.23
N ILE A 133 3.93 5.23 -1.18
CA ILE A 133 3.38 6.59 -1.25
C ILE A 133 3.86 7.50 -0.11
N ASP A 134 4.07 6.97 1.11
CA ASP A 134 4.46 7.80 2.25
C ASP A 134 5.98 8.04 2.34
N VAL A 135 6.79 7.36 1.52
CA VAL A 135 8.26 7.34 1.68
C VAL A 135 9.04 7.60 0.40
N ASP A 136 8.48 7.37 -0.79
CA ASP A 136 9.25 7.42 -2.05
C ASP A 136 9.78 8.82 -2.37
N MET A 137 9.15 9.88 -1.85
CA MET A 137 9.68 11.24 -1.96
C MET A 137 11.08 11.40 -1.34
N TYR A 138 11.48 10.52 -0.42
CA TYR A 138 12.81 10.53 0.22
C TYR A 138 13.85 9.67 -0.50
N PHE A 139 13.45 8.92 -1.54
CA PHE A 139 14.28 7.87 -2.14
C PHE A 139 14.52 8.07 -3.64
N ASP A 140 15.66 7.61 -4.12
CA ASP A 140 15.96 7.43 -5.53
C ASP A 140 15.95 5.93 -5.87
N LEU A 141 15.25 5.52 -6.92
CA LEU A 141 15.38 4.18 -7.49
C LEU A 141 16.77 4.06 -8.15
N VAL A 142 17.60 3.11 -7.70
CA VAL A 142 18.97 2.92 -8.19
C VAL A 142 19.20 1.61 -8.95
N SER A 143 18.29 0.64 -8.83
CA SER A 143 18.32 -0.61 -9.62
C SER A 143 16.95 -1.30 -9.63
N GLY A 144 16.64 -2.01 -10.73
CA GLY A 144 15.37 -2.71 -10.91
C GLY A 144 14.25 -1.83 -11.44
N GLU A 145 13.04 -2.39 -11.49
CA GLU A 145 11.82 -1.65 -11.85
C GLU A 145 11.13 -1.15 -10.58
N PRO A 146 10.50 0.04 -10.58
CA PRO A 146 9.79 0.56 -9.42
C PRO A 146 8.75 -0.45 -8.91
N ASN A 147 8.60 -0.56 -7.58
CA ASN A 147 7.59 -1.44 -6.97
C ASN A 147 7.67 -2.91 -7.47
N THR A 148 8.89 -3.45 -7.55
CA THR A 148 9.10 -4.89 -7.83
C THR A 148 10.05 -5.53 -6.82
N VAL A 149 9.90 -6.83 -6.60
CA VAL A 149 10.87 -7.60 -5.79
C VAL A 149 12.25 -7.52 -6.44
N GLY A 150 13.26 -7.18 -5.64
CA GLY A 150 14.63 -6.93 -6.08
C GLY A 150 14.93 -5.49 -6.49
N ALA A 151 13.93 -4.61 -6.55
CA ALA A 151 14.16 -3.18 -6.72
C ALA A 151 14.96 -2.62 -5.54
N VAL A 152 15.92 -1.74 -5.85
CA VAL A 152 16.82 -1.12 -4.88
C VAL A 152 16.61 0.38 -4.88
N TYR A 153 16.37 0.91 -3.70
CA TYR A 153 16.18 2.34 -3.47
C TYR A 153 17.26 2.86 -2.53
N LYS A 154 17.68 4.10 -2.77
CA LYS A 154 18.68 4.82 -1.97
C LYS A 154 18.03 6.03 -1.33
N VAL A 155 18.32 6.28 -0.05
CA VAL A 155 17.97 7.55 0.59
C VAL A 155 18.67 8.71 -0.11
N LYS A 156 17.91 9.70 -0.56
CA LYS A 156 18.43 10.89 -1.25
C LYS A 156 19.52 11.57 -0.43
N ASP A 157 20.55 12.06 -1.09
CA ASP A 157 21.70 12.68 -0.42
C ASP A 157 21.33 14.00 0.31
N ASP A 158 20.20 14.60 -0.05
CA ASP A 158 19.62 15.80 0.56
C ASP A 158 18.31 15.53 1.32
N ALA A 159 17.97 14.25 1.57
CA ALA A 159 16.74 13.88 2.26
C ALA A 159 16.57 14.65 3.58
N ALA A 160 15.38 15.20 3.81
CA ALA A 160 15.05 15.85 5.07
C ALA A 160 14.81 14.82 6.19
N ALA A 161 14.64 15.31 7.42
CA ALA A 161 14.16 14.46 8.52
C ALA A 161 12.82 13.79 8.12
N PRO A 162 12.58 12.52 8.51
CA PRO A 162 13.37 11.75 9.46
C PRO A 162 14.54 10.94 8.84
N PHE A 163 14.82 11.09 7.55
CA PHE A 163 15.83 10.30 6.83
C PHE A 163 17.22 10.96 6.79
N ASP A 164 17.39 12.15 7.35
CA ASP A 164 18.61 12.95 7.28
C ASP A 164 19.84 12.26 7.92
N THR A 165 19.60 11.36 8.87
CA THR A 165 20.63 10.54 9.55
C THR A 165 21.02 9.27 8.82
N VAL A 166 20.22 8.84 7.84
CA VAL A 166 20.41 7.60 7.05
C VAL A 166 20.58 7.89 5.56
N ARG A 167 20.96 9.13 5.20
CA ARG A 167 21.27 9.53 3.82
C ARG A 167 22.29 8.58 3.20
N GLY A 168 22.03 8.16 1.97
CA GLY A 168 22.89 7.25 1.24
C GLY A 168 22.71 5.77 1.55
N GLU A 169 22.02 5.41 2.64
CA GLU A 169 21.66 4.02 2.92
C GLU A 169 20.70 3.49 1.85
N GLN A 170 20.71 2.17 1.66
CA GLN A 170 19.90 1.51 0.63
C GLN A 170 19.08 0.37 1.20
N PHE A 171 17.89 0.18 0.66
CA PHE A 171 17.06 -0.99 0.90
C PHE A 171 16.72 -1.72 -0.40
N THR A 172 16.43 -3.00 -0.28
CA THR A 172 15.95 -3.89 -1.34
C THR A 172 14.58 -4.42 -0.97
N ILE A 173 13.63 -4.41 -1.91
CA ILE A 173 12.30 -5.00 -1.73
C ILE A 173 12.42 -6.53 -1.85
N ILE A 174 11.96 -7.27 -0.85
CA ILE A 174 11.97 -8.75 -0.83
C ILE A 174 10.57 -9.38 -0.78
N GLY A 175 9.55 -8.55 -0.57
CA GLY A 175 8.14 -8.92 -0.67
C GLY A 175 7.34 -7.68 -1.01
N ILE A 176 6.27 -7.85 -1.79
CA ILE A 176 5.43 -6.74 -2.22
C ILE A 176 3.99 -7.21 -2.43
N THR A 177 3.04 -6.40 -1.97
CA THR A 177 1.61 -6.64 -2.16
C THR A 177 0.92 -5.34 -2.60
N PRO A 178 0.23 -5.33 -3.76
CA PRO A 178 -0.52 -4.16 -4.19
C PRO A 178 -1.74 -3.94 -3.29
N VAL A 179 -1.96 -2.68 -2.93
CA VAL A 179 -3.10 -2.20 -2.15
C VAL A 179 -3.94 -1.31 -3.08
N LEU A 180 -5.03 -1.90 -3.58
CA LEU A 180 -5.88 -1.27 -4.59
C LEU A 180 -6.57 -0.02 -4.05
N ASN A 181 -6.77 0.98 -4.90
CA ASN A 181 -7.46 2.20 -4.54
C ASN A 181 -8.87 1.92 -4.00
N ALA A 182 -9.21 2.57 -2.90
CA ALA A 182 -10.45 2.40 -2.16
C ALA A 182 -11.69 2.73 -3.03
N PRO A 183 -12.71 1.85 -3.09
CA PRO A 183 -13.90 2.12 -3.86
C PRO A 183 -14.86 3.08 -3.13
N PHE A 184 -15.53 3.90 -3.93
CA PHE A 184 -16.86 4.36 -3.58
C PHE A 184 -17.85 3.22 -3.83
N CYS A 185 -18.67 2.94 -2.82
CA CYS A 185 -19.59 1.82 -2.79
C CYS A 185 -21.03 2.32 -2.62
N TYR A 186 -21.98 1.55 -3.12
CA TYR A 186 -23.40 1.70 -2.81
C TYR A 186 -24.01 0.38 -2.35
N ASN A 187 -25.22 0.46 -1.78
CA ASN A 187 -26.02 -0.72 -1.47
C ASN A 187 -27.12 -0.86 -2.52
N THR A 188 -27.05 -1.93 -3.31
CA THR A 188 -27.95 -2.22 -4.44
C THR A 188 -29.39 -2.50 -4.02
N ASP A 189 -29.67 -2.81 -2.75
CA ASP A 189 -31.05 -2.92 -2.25
C ASP A 189 -31.73 -1.55 -2.08
N THR A 190 -30.94 -0.47 -2.03
CA THR A 190 -31.43 0.89 -1.75
C THR A 190 -31.53 1.77 -2.98
N LEU A 191 -30.97 1.34 -4.12
CA LEU A 191 -30.90 2.09 -5.36
C LEU A 191 -31.33 1.21 -6.53
N SER A 192 -32.19 1.74 -7.40
CA SER A 192 -32.49 1.10 -8.69
C SER A 192 -31.26 1.05 -9.60
N GLU A 193 -31.28 0.15 -10.60
CA GLU A 193 -30.21 0.05 -11.60
C GLU A 193 -29.97 1.39 -12.34
N ASP A 194 -31.06 2.11 -12.65
CA ASP A 194 -30.98 3.44 -13.28
C ASP A 194 -30.30 4.47 -12.37
N GLU A 195 -30.57 4.44 -11.06
CA GLU A 195 -29.90 5.32 -10.09
C GLU A 195 -28.42 4.96 -9.92
N GLN A 196 -28.08 3.66 -9.84
CA GLN A 196 -26.71 3.19 -9.77
C GLN A 196 -25.90 3.65 -11.00
N LYS A 197 -26.49 3.49 -12.19
CA LYS A 197 -25.91 3.96 -13.44
C LYS A 197 -25.76 5.48 -13.46
N ALA A 198 -26.79 6.23 -13.10
CA ALA A 198 -26.75 7.69 -13.11
C ALA A 198 -25.67 8.25 -12.17
N ILE A 199 -25.53 7.65 -10.98
CA ILE A 199 -24.46 8.01 -10.03
C ILE A 199 -23.09 7.71 -10.63
N THR A 200 -22.88 6.50 -11.14
CA THR A 200 -21.57 6.10 -11.68
C THR A 200 -21.20 6.93 -12.91
N ASP A 201 -22.13 7.17 -13.83
CA ASP A 201 -21.92 8.02 -15.01
C ASP A 201 -21.59 9.46 -14.61
N ALA A 202 -22.29 10.03 -13.63
CA ALA A 202 -22.02 11.39 -13.15
C ALA A 202 -20.63 11.50 -12.49
N MET A 203 -20.27 10.53 -11.66
CA MET A 203 -19.00 10.54 -10.93
C MET A 203 -17.80 10.23 -11.82
N THR A 204 -17.98 9.48 -12.90
CA THR A 204 -16.93 9.17 -13.89
C THR A 204 -16.92 10.16 -15.08
N SER A 205 -17.68 11.25 -14.98
CA SER A 205 -17.77 12.26 -16.05
C SER A 205 -16.58 13.23 -16.07
N ALA A 206 -16.38 13.88 -17.22
CA ALA A 206 -15.40 14.95 -17.38
C ALA A 206 -15.68 16.16 -16.47
N ASP A 207 -16.95 16.46 -16.16
CA ASP A 207 -17.31 17.53 -15.24
C ASP A 207 -16.83 17.24 -13.81
N THR A 208 -16.92 15.97 -13.38
CA THR A 208 -16.38 15.53 -12.09
C THR A 208 -14.86 15.55 -12.10
N ALA A 209 -14.21 15.07 -13.17
CA ALA A 209 -12.75 15.11 -13.30
C ALA A 209 -12.18 16.55 -13.27
N ALA A 210 -12.93 17.52 -13.79
CA ALA A 210 -12.54 18.93 -13.78
C ALA A 210 -12.82 19.67 -12.46
N ASN A 211 -13.46 19.01 -11.48
CA ASN A 211 -13.83 19.63 -10.21
C ASN A 211 -12.66 19.65 -9.23
N SER A 212 -12.08 20.82 -8.99
CA SER A 212 -10.93 21.01 -8.11
C SER A 212 -11.20 20.73 -6.62
N ALA A 213 -12.47 20.67 -6.21
CA ALA A 213 -12.84 20.24 -4.85
C ALA A 213 -12.84 18.71 -4.69
N ILE A 214 -12.79 17.98 -5.81
CA ILE A 214 -12.64 16.52 -5.84
C ILE A 214 -11.18 16.18 -6.16
N PHE A 215 -10.70 16.65 -7.31
CA PHE A 215 -9.33 16.45 -7.79
C PHE A 215 -8.50 17.71 -7.54
N TYR A 216 -7.78 17.74 -6.42
CA TYR A 216 -7.03 18.93 -6.02
C TYR A 216 -5.61 18.94 -6.60
N ASP A 217 -5.06 20.13 -6.79
CA ASP A 217 -3.68 20.32 -7.27
C ASP A 217 -2.70 20.11 -6.11
N GLY A 218 -1.91 19.03 -6.16
CA GLY A 218 -0.92 18.70 -5.12
C GLY A 218 0.23 19.71 -5.04
N GLU A 219 0.45 20.53 -6.07
CA GLU A 219 1.47 21.58 -6.05
C GLU A 219 1.02 22.84 -5.28
N ASP A 220 -0.29 23.00 -5.04
CA ASP A 220 -0.83 24.09 -4.22
C ASP A 220 -1.00 23.65 -2.76
N GLU A 221 -0.11 24.15 -1.89
CA GLU A 221 -0.11 23.88 -0.44
C GLU A 221 -1.43 24.25 0.27
N ASN A 222 -2.31 25.03 -0.36
CA ASN A 222 -3.63 25.41 0.18
C ASN A 222 -4.78 24.63 -0.46
N ALA A 223 -4.52 23.82 -1.49
CA ALA A 223 -5.54 23.05 -2.14
C ALA A 223 -6.06 21.96 -1.20
N THR A 224 -7.37 21.73 -1.28
CA THR A 224 -8.05 20.70 -0.50
C THR A 224 -9.02 19.96 -1.40
N GLY A 225 -9.02 18.64 -1.33
CA GLY A 225 -9.91 17.81 -2.12
C GLY A 225 -9.92 16.37 -1.62
N LEU A 226 -10.50 15.48 -2.43
CA LEU A 226 -10.63 14.05 -2.10
C LEU A 226 -9.46 13.23 -2.66
N VAL A 227 -9.01 13.57 -3.86
CA VAL A 227 -7.99 12.84 -4.61
C VAL A 227 -6.99 13.85 -5.15
N GLU A 228 -5.70 13.56 -5.03
CA GLU A 228 -4.66 14.39 -5.64
C GLU A 228 -4.70 14.21 -7.16
N LYS A 229 -4.60 15.32 -7.90
CA LYS A 229 -4.59 15.30 -9.35
C LYS A 229 -3.15 15.07 -9.86
N GLU A 230 -2.74 13.80 -9.89
CA GLU A 230 -1.42 13.39 -10.38
C GLU A 230 -1.16 13.77 -11.85
N SER A 231 -2.22 13.84 -12.68
CA SER A 231 -2.13 14.33 -14.05
C SER A 231 -3.47 14.86 -14.57
N ASP A 232 -3.47 15.45 -15.77
CA ASP A 232 -4.70 15.85 -16.48
C ASP A 232 -5.65 14.70 -16.84
N LYS A 233 -5.19 13.45 -16.72
CA LYS A 233 -6.00 12.26 -16.95
C LYS A 233 -6.60 11.66 -15.67
N THR A 234 -6.10 12.05 -14.50
CA THR A 234 -6.59 11.53 -13.21
C THR A 234 -8.10 11.79 -13.09
N THR A 235 -8.85 10.73 -12.82
CA THR A 235 -10.32 10.76 -12.79
C THR A 235 -10.85 9.65 -11.88
N PHE A 236 -12.15 9.62 -11.64
CA PHE A 236 -12.81 8.40 -11.20
C PHE A 236 -13.10 7.50 -12.40
N VAL A 237 -12.87 6.22 -12.20
CA VAL A 237 -13.15 5.15 -13.16
C VAL A 237 -14.13 4.15 -12.55
N ALA A 238 -15.09 3.69 -13.34
CA ALA A 238 -15.98 2.62 -12.91
C ALA A 238 -15.17 1.35 -12.62
N VAL A 239 -15.55 0.61 -11.59
CA VAL A 239 -14.79 -0.55 -11.14
C VAL A 239 -15.74 -1.71 -10.84
N GLU A 240 -15.36 -2.88 -11.33
CA GLU A 240 -16.09 -4.12 -11.11
C GLU A 240 -15.57 -4.83 -9.87
N ASP A 241 -16.44 -5.63 -9.25
CA ASP A 241 -16.15 -6.31 -7.99
C ASP A 241 -14.89 -7.19 -8.06
N SER A 242 -14.69 -7.86 -9.20
CA SER A 242 -13.55 -8.74 -9.45
C SER A 242 -12.20 -8.03 -9.43
N TRP A 243 -12.17 -6.71 -9.60
CA TRP A 243 -10.91 -5.97 -9.48
C TRP A 243 -10.33 -6.05 -8.06
N TYR A 244 -11.17 -6.24 -7.05
CA TYR A 244 -10.77 -6.40 -5.65
C TYR A 244 -10.45 -7.86 -5.25
N ASP A 245 -10.49 -8.82 -6.18
CA ASP A 245 -10.13 -10.22 -5.91
C ASP A 245 -8.70 -10.43 -5.39
N PRO A 246 -7.67 -9.67 -5.80
CA PRO A 246 -6.34 -9.78 -5.20
C PRO A 246 -6.35 -9.60 -3.68
N ILE A 247 -7.24 -8.74 -3.16
CA ILE A 247 -7.39 -8.51 -1.71
C ILE A 247 -8.21 -9.63 -1.05
N ARG A 248 -9.25 -10.13 -1.72
CA ARG A 248 -10.04 -11.29 -1.22
C ARG A 248 -9.18 -12.52 -0.99
N ASN A 249 -8.18 -12.72 -1.83
CA ASN A 249 -7.33 -13.90 -1.80
C ASN A 249 -6.16 -13.79 -0.80
N LEU A 250 -6.07 -12.71 -0.01
CA LEU A 250 -5.06 -12.55 1.05
C LEU A 250 -5.45 -13.28 2.36
N GLY A 251 -6.57 -14.00 2.41
CA GLY A 251 -7.09 -14.67 3.61
C GLY A 251 -7.73 -16.03 3.34
#